data_AF-A0A7W0EU07-F1
#
_entry.id   AF-A0A7W0EU07-F1
#
_cell.length_a   1.000
_cell.length_b   1.000
_cell.length_c   1.000
_cell.angle_alpha   90.00
_cell.angle_beta   90.00
_cell.angle_gamma   90.00
#
_symmetry.space_group_name_H-M   'P 1'
#
loop_
_entity.id
_entity.type
_entity.pdbx_description
1 polymer ?
#
loop_
_entity_poly.entity_id
_entity_poly.type
_entity_poly.pdbx_seq_one_letter_code
_entity_poly.pdbx_strand_id
1 'polypeptide(L)'
;MKNLRSLLAIIDKELDGLSFDSNDRNDLSAALFDVAIEHSKAIVVLFENSLNASSYALVRPLFESFIRAAWIQHCACDEQIATLIKKDQFPLHLGEMLESVEKERNWVGTLSNIKKMALKNMHSYTHGGIQIVARRLKDGSLFHSIDREEINEVIKFIALLAFLSFNEIALIAKT
;
A
#
# COMPACT_ATOMS: atom_id res chain seq x y z
N MET A 1 7.54 -12.45 -9.31
CA MET A 1 8.46 -12.39 -8.14
C MET A 1 9.81 -11.79 -8.50
N LYS A 2 10.65 -12.41 -9.36
CA LYS A 2 12.00 -11.90 -9.70
C LYS A 2 12.01 -10.41 -10.08
N ASN A 3 11.13 -9.98 -10.99
CA ASN A 3 11.07 -8.58 -11.42
C ASN A 3 10.67 -7.61 -10.29
N LEU A 4 9.72 -8.00 -9.42
CA LEU A 4 9.32 -7.19 -8.27
C LEU A 4 10.47 -7.05 -7.27
N ARG A 5 11.22 -8.13 -7.02
CA ARG A 5 12.40 -8.08 -6.14
C ARG A 5 13.48 -7.16 -6.69
N SER A 6 13.73 -7.22 -8.00
CA SER A 6 14.64 -6.30 -8.67
C SER A 6 14.18 -4.84 -8.56
N LEU A 7 12.89 -4.58 -8.76
CA LEU A 7 12.31 -3.24 -8.59
C LEU A 7 12.51 -2.71 -7.17
N LEU A 8 12.15 -3.51 -6.16
CA LEU A 8 12.28 -3.10 -4.75
C LEU A 8 13.74 -2.85 -4.35
N ALA A 9 14.67 -3.66 -4.85
CA ALA A 9 16.10 -3.45 -4.61
C ALA A 9 16.63 -2.16 -5.25
N ILE A 10 16.10 -1.77 -6.43
CA ILE A 10 16.41 -0.49 -7.05
C ILE A 10 15.83 0.64 -6.19
N ILE A 11 14.56 0.55 -5.80
CA ILE A 11 13.92 1.55 -4.94
C ILE A 11 14.72 1.77 -3.64
N ASP A 12 15.14 0.69 -2.96
CA ASP A 12 15.93 0.78 -1.73
C ASP A 12 17.24 1.54 -1.95
N LYS A 13 17.92 1.27 -3.06
CA LYS A 13 19.17 1.96 -3.40
C LYS A 13 18.96 3.44 -3.70
N GLU A 14 17.89 3.80 -4.39
CA GLU A 14 17.59 5.20 -4.75
C GLU A 14 17.04 6.01 -3.57
N LEU A 15 16.42 5.36 -2.59
CA LEU A 15 15.98 6.00 -1.34
C LEU A 15 17.14 6.22 -0.35
N ASP A 16 18.20 5.43 -0.44
CA ASP A 16 19.34 5.55 0.45
C ASP A 16 20.02 6.94 0.33
N GLY A 17 20.03 7.68 1.43
CA GLY A 17 20.57 9.05 1.48
C GLY A 17 19.70 10.13 0.86
N LEU A 18 18.49 9.81 0.38
CA LEU A 18 17.55 10.80 -0.13
C LEU A 18 17.09 11.72 1.00
N SER A 19 17.13 13.03 0.77
CA SER A 19 16.74 14.04 1.76
C SER A 19 15.74 15.03 1.19
N PHE A 20 14.90 15.57 2.05
CA PHE A 20 13.88 16.57 1.73
C PHE A 20 13.83 17.65 2.81
N ASP A 21 13.15 18.76 2.53
CA ASP A 21 12.91 19.77 3.56
C ASP A 21 11.95 19.22 4.61
N SER A 22 12.43 19.08 5.84
CA SER A 22 11.64 18.56 6.95
C SER A 22 10.56 19.56 7.36
N ASN A 23 9.35 19.05 7.45
CA ASN A 23 8.16 19.68 8.00
C ASN A 23 7.10 18.58 8.20
N ASP A 24 6.08 18.86 9.00
CA ASP A 24 5.03 17.89 9.33
C ASP A 24 4.44 17.17 8.09
N ARG A 25 4.22 17.89 6.99
CA ARG A 25 3.65 17.31 5.77
C ARG A 25 4.59 16.31 5.11
N ASN A 26 5.82 16.75 4.83
CA ASN A 26 6.83 15.93 4.17
C ASN A 26 7.28 14.76 5.04
N ASP A 27 7.45 14.98 6.34
CA ASP A 27 7.93 13.96 7.28
C ASP A 27 6.89 12.84 7.41
N LEU A 28 5.60 13.18 7.60
CA LEU A 28 4.54 12.17 7.72
C LEU A 28 4.27 11.44 6.40
N SER A 29 4.21 12.18 5.28
CA SER A 29 3.91 11.56 3.98
C SER A 29 5.03 10.66 3.52
N ALA A 30 6.30 11.11 3.60
CA ALA A 30 7.45 10.32 3.20
C ALA A 30 7.58 9.05 4.05
N ALA A 31 7.39 9.15 5.38
CA ALA A 31 7.42 7.98 6.26
C ALA A 31 6.32 6.96 5.90
N LEU A 32 5.10 7.40 5.62
CA LEU A 32 4.02 6.48 5.24
C LEU A 32 4.21 5.86 3.84
N PHE A 33 4.79 6.61 2.90
CA PHE A 33 5.20 6.05 1.61
C PHE A 33 6.29 4.99 1.78
N ASP A 34 7.28 5.23 2.65
CA ASP A 34 8.34 4.25 2.93
C ASP A 34 7.77 3.00 3.61
N VAL A 35 6.83 3.15 4.55
CA VAL A 35 6.07 2.01 5.13
C VAL A 35 5.32 1.22 4.06
N ALA A 36 4.73 1.89 3.05
CA ALA A 36 4.10 1.18 1.93
C ALA A 36 5.14 0.38 1.11
N ILE A 37 6.34 0.92 0.90
CA ILE A 37 7.43 0.20 0.24
C ILE A 37 7.90 -0.98 1.10
N GLU A 38 8.01 -0.82 2.41
CA GLU A 38 8.35 -1.91 3.34
C GLU A 38 7.29 -3.01 3.34
N HIS A 39 6.00 -2.67 3.40
CA HIS A 39 4.93 -3.66 3.27
C HIS A 39 5.03 -4.43 1.96
N SER A 40 5.41 -3.77 0.87
CA SER A 40 5.64 -4.42 -0.42
C SER A 40 6.77 -5.46 -0.35
N LYS A 41 7.89 -5.14 0.33
CA LYS A 41 9.00 -6.08 0.60
C LYS A 41 8.54 -7.25 1.46
N ALA A 42 7.81 -6.97 2.55
CA ALA A 42 7.32 -8.00 3.46
C ALA A 42 6.37 -8.99 2.77
N ILE A 43 5.45 -8.50 1.92
CA ILE A 43 4.56 -9.39 1.15
C ILE A 43 5.35 -10.33 0.24
N VAL A 44 6.43 -9.84 -0.41
CA VAL A 44 7.31 -10.69 -1.22
C VAL A 44 7.93 -11.80 -0.37
N VAL A 45 8.52 -11.45 0.79
CA VAL A 45 9.12 -12.44 1.70
C VAL A 45 8.09 -13.49 2.14
N LEU A 46 6.88 -13.06 2.48
CA LEU A 46 5.81 -13.97 2.90
C LEU A 46 5.39 -14.93 1.77
N PHE A 47 5.24 -14.44 0.54
CA PHE A 47 4.94 -15.31 -0.61
C PHE A 47 6.07 -16.29 -0.92
N GLU A 48 7.34 -15.86 -0.84
CA GLU A 48 8.49 -16.77 -1.04
C GLU A 48 8.55 -17.89 0.00
N ASN A 49 8.02 -17.64 1.20
CA ASN A 49 7.95 -18.61 2.29
C ASN A 49 6.59 -19.35 2.38
N SER A 50 5.74 -19.25 1.34
CA SER A 50 4.42 -19.89 1.30
C SER A 50 3.46 -19.46 2.44
N LEU A 51 3.67 -18.27 3.01
CA LEU A 51 2.84 -17.66 4.06
C LEU A 51 1.67 -16.84 3.47
N ASN A 52 0.94 -17.49 2.58
CA ASN A 52 -0.03 -16.89 1.66
C ASN A 52 -1.12 -16.05 2.33
N ALA A 53 -1.79 -16.57 3.35
CA ALA A 53 -2.85 -15.84 4.05
C ALA A 53 -2.34 -14.54 4.68
N SER A 54 -1.14 -14.59 5.26
CA SER A 54 -0.48 -13.41 5.83
C SER A 54 -0.09 -12.40 4.75
N SER A 55 0.39 -12.89 3.60
CA SER A 55 0.65 -12.03 2.43
C SER A 55 -0.60 -11.26 2.01
N TYR A 56 -1.75 -11.94 1.85
CA TYR A 56 -3.01 -11.30 1.46
C TYR A 56 -3.53 -10.31 2.50
N ALA A 57 -3.37 -10.62 3.80
CA ALA A 57 -3.77 -9.71 4.87
C ALA A 57 -2.97 -8.39 4.81
N LEU A 58 -1.68 -8.45 4.49
CA LEU A 58 -0.78 -7.29 4.46
C LEU A 58 -1.01 -6.37 3.24
N VAL A 59 -1.71 -6.84 2.21
CA VAL A 59 -2.10 -6.02 1.03
C VAL A 59 -2.98 -4.83 1.44
N ARG A 60 -3.79 -4.96 2.50
CA ARG A 60 -4.65 -3.86 2.96
C ARG A 60 -3.84 -2.76 3.66
N PRO A 61 -3.01 -3.03 4.68
CA PRO A 61 -2.10 -2.04 5.24
C PRO A 61 -1.26 -1.34 4.18
N LEU A 62 -0.70 -2.06 3.20
CA LEU A 62 0.01 -1.48 2.07
C LEU A 62 -0.82 -0.38 1.36
N PHE A 63 -2.05 -0.72 0.97
CA PHE A 63 -2.93 0.22 0.28
C PHE A 63 -3.34 1.41 1.16
N GLU A 64 -3.66 1.16 2.43
CA GLU A 64 -4.03 2.22 3.38
C GLU A 64 -2.87 3.21 3.62
N SER A 65 -1.65 2.71 3.80
CA SER A 65 -0.45 3.54 3.97
C SER A 65 -0.22 4.44 2.76
N PHE A 66 -0.31 3.89 1.55
CA PHE A 66 -0.17 4.68 0.31
C PHE A 66 -1.23 5.79 0.19
N ILE A 67 -2.52 5.45 0.37
CA ILE A 67 -3.61 6.43 0.23
C ILE A 67 -3.50 7.53 1.30
N ARG A 68 -3.18 7.17 2.54
CA ARG A 68 -2.98 8.14 3.62
C ARG A 68 -1.80 9.06 3.34
N ALA A 69 -0.67 8.53 2.89
CA ALA A 69 0.51 9.31 2.51
C ALA A 69 0.19 10.30 1.38
N ALA A 70 -0.45 9.82 0.31
CA ALA A 70 -0.85 10.66 -0.82
C ALA A 70 -1.84 11.75 -0.40
N TRP A 71 -2.80 11.42 0.48
CA TRP A 71 -3.75 12.41 0.98
C TRP A 71 -3.08 13.48 1.86
N ILE A 72 -2.15 13.08 2.74
CA ILE A 72 -1.36 14.03 3.54
C ILE A 72 -0.57 14.95 2.61
N GLN A 73 0.11 14.40 1.60
CA GLN A 73 0.97 15.19 0.75
C GLN A 73 0.19 16.19 -0.12
N HIS A 74 -0.91 15.74 -0.71
CA HIS A 74 -1.56 16.49 -1.80
C HIS A 74 -2.86 17.18 -1.41
N CYS A 75 -3.54 16.73 -0.35
CA CYS A 75 -4.93 17.16 -0.08
C CYS A 75 -5.14 17.76 1.32
N ALA A 76 -4.41 17.28 2.33
CA ALA A 76 -4.63 17.70 3.71
C ALA A 76 -4.25 19.17 3.93
N CYS A 77 -5.01 19.93 4.71
CA CYS A 77 -4.55 21.24 5.20
C CYS A 77 -3.69 21.09 6.46
N ASP A 78 -2.96 22.14 6.83
CA ASP A 78 -2.01 22.09 7.96
C ASP A 78 -2.72 21.83 9.30
N GLU A 79 -3.95 22.33 9.48
CA GLU A 79 -4.76 22.04 10.67
C GLU A 79 -5.15 20.57 10.78
N GLN A 80 -5.41 19.90 9.64
CA GLN A 80 -5.70 18.48 9.60
C GLN A 80 -4.46 17.65 9.96
N ILE A 81 -3.29 18.03 9.45
CA ILE A 81 -2.01 17.38 9.77
C ILE A 81 -1.68 17.55 11.26
N ALA A 82 -1.80 18.78 11.79
CA ALA A 82 -1.59 19.04 13.21
C ALA A 82 -2.55 18.22 14.10
N THR A 83 -3.80 18.04 13.66
CA THR A 83 -4.79 17.21 14.38
C THR A 83 -4.39 15.74 14.34
N LEU A 84 -3.95 15.23 13.18
CA LEU A 84 -3.46 13.87 13.03
C LEU A 84 -2.30 13.59 13.99
N ILE A 85 -1.29 14.46 14.01
CA ILE A 85 -0.11 14.33 14.90
C ILE A 85 -0.54 14.30 16.38
N LYS A 86 -1.48 15.17 16.76
CA LYS A 86 -1.90 15.32 18.15
C LYS A 86 -2.81 14.17 18.64
N LYS A 87 -3.66 13.62 17.76
CA LYS A 87 -4.74 12.70 18.15
C LYS A 87 -4.58 11.29 17.59
N ASP A 88 -3.59 11.04 16.74
CA ASP A 88 -3.44 9.80 15.98
C ASP A 88 -4.74 9.42 15.24
N GLN A 89 -5.39 10.43 14.67
CA GLN A 89 -6.68 10.26 14.03
C GLN A 89 -6.73 11.00 12.71
N PHE A 90 -6.97 10.23 11.64
CA PHE A 90 -7.27 10.79 10.35
C PHE A 90 -8.69 11.40 10.33
N PRO A 91 -8.87 12.60 9.74
CA PRO A 91 -10.16 13.29 9.78
C PRO A 91 -11.19 12.75 8.79
N LEU A 92 -10.75 11.91 7.83
CA LEU A 92 -11.59 11.34 6.78
C LEU A 92 -11.54 9.81 6.80
N HIS A 93 -12.57 9.18 6.26
CA HIS A 93 -12.50 7.76 5.94
C HIS A 93 -11.60 7.53 4.71
N LEU A 94 -10.99 6.35 4.62
CA LEU A 94 -10.08 5.98 3.53
C LEU A 94 -10.69 6.20 2.13
N GLY A 95 -12.00 5.95 1.99
CA GLY A 95 -12.72 6.15 0.73
C GLY A 95 -12.77 7.61 0.29
N GLU A 96 -12.91 8.55 1.22
CA GLU A 96 -12.97 9.99 0.98
C GLU A 96 -11.59 10.56 0.67
N MET A 97 -10.56 10.05 1.35
CA MET A 97 -9.16 10.38 1.04
C MET A 97 -8.81 9.98 -0.40
N LEU A 98 -9.17 8.76 -0.78
CA LEU A 98 -8.92 8.23 -2.12
C LEU A 98 -9.58 9.11 -3.18
N GLU A 99 -10.85 9.47 -2.99
CA GLU A 99 -11.59 10.33 -3.92
C GLU A 99 -10.95 11.73 -4.02
N SER A 100 -10.44 12.26 -2.91
CA SER A 100 -9.71 13.53 -2.88
C SER A 100 -8.39 13.44 -3.65
N VAL A 101 -7.60 12.39 -3.43
CA VAL A 101 -6.32 12.16 -4.11
C VAL A 101 -6.52 11.97 -5.62
N GLU A 102 -7.52 11.19 -6.04
CA GLU A 102 -7.81 11.01 -7.47
C GLU A 102 -8.13 12.32 -8.17
N LYS A 103 -8.92 13.16 -7.50
CA LYS A 103 -9.30 14.48 -8.02
C LYS A 103 -8.08 15.40 -8.13
N GLU A 104 -7.27 15.47 -7.09
CA GLU A 104 -6.09 16.36 -7.04
C GLU A 104 -5.02 15.95 -8.05
N ARG A 105 -4.76 14.65 -8.16
CA ARG A 105 -3.71 14.10 -9.04
C ARG A 105 -4.16 13.84 -10.47
N ASN A 106 -5.42 14.16 -10.80
CA ASN A 106 -6.06 13.86 -12.07
C ASN A 106 -5.95 12.36 -12.45
N TRP A 107 -6.00 11.47 -11.46
CA TRP A 107 -5.94 10.01 -11.64
C TRP A 107 -7.31 9.39 -11.91
N VAL A 108 -8.16 10.09 -12.67
CA VAL A 108 -9.60 9.82 -12.77
C VAL A 108 -9.88 8.33 -12.98
N GLY A 109 -10.45 7.69 -11.95
CA GLY A 109 -10.94 6.32 -11.98
C GLY A 109 -9.89 5.23 -11.69
N THR A 110 -8.60 5.53 -11.58
CA THR A 110 -7.57 4.50 -11.39
C THR A 110 -7.64 3.86 -10.00
N LEU A 111 -7.64 4.68 -8.94
CA LEU A 111 -7.74 4.21 -7.56
C LEU A 111 -9.18 3.75 -7.23
N SER A 112 -10.19 4.36 -7.84
CA SER A 112 -11.59 3.97 -7.70
C SER A 112 -11.87 2.61 -8.32
N ASN A 113 -11.24 2.27 -9.45
CA ASN A 113 -11.32 0.93 -10.03
C ASN A 113 -10.60 -0.10 -9.14
N ILE A 114 -9.44 0.26 -8.58
CA ILE A 114 -8.74 -0.54 -7.57
C ILE A 114 -9.63 -0.74 -6.32
N LYS A 115 -10.30 0.30 -5.81
CA LYS A 115 -11.25 0.25 -4.69
C LYS A 115 -12.39 -0.74 -4.94
N LYS A 116 -13.01 -0.69 -6.13
CA LYS A 116 -14.10 -1.59 -6.51
C LYS A 116 -13.68 -3.06 -6.55
N MET A 117 -12.45 -3.34 -6.98
CA MET A 117 -11.94 -4.71 -7.11
C MET A 117 -11.31 -5.25 -5.82
N ALA A 118 -10.65 -4.40 -5.04
CA ALA A 118 -9.71 -4.85 -4.00
C ALA A 118 -10.22 -4.66 -2.57
N LEU A 119 -10.90 -3.55 -2.23
CA LEU A 119 -11.18 -3.21 -0.82
C LEU A 119 -12.16 -4.17 -0.13
N LYS A 120 -13.19 -4.64 -0.83
CA LYS A 120 -14.13 -5.63 -0.28
C LYS A 120 -13.43 -6.96 0.02
N ASN A 121 -12.52 -7.38 -0.85
CA ASN A 121 -11.75 -8.61 -0.68
C ASN A 121 -10.68 -8.45 0.41
N MET A 122 -9.99 -7.31 0.44
CA MET A 122 -9.02 -6.92 1.47
C MET A 122 -9.60 -6.95 2.89
N HIS A 123 -10.86 -6.54 3.07
CA HIS A 123 -11.53 -6.68 4.37
C HIS A 123 -11.63 -8.15 4.80
N SER A 124 -12.05 -9.02 3.88
CA SER A 124 -12.10 -10.47 4.10
C SER A 124 -10.71 -11.07 4.37
N TYR A 125 -9.67 -10.60 3.67
CA TYR A 125 -8.29 -11.03 3.89
C TYR A 125 -7.73 -10.59 5.24
N THR A 126 -8.11 -9.42 5.75
CA THR A 126 -7.50 -8.90 6.98
C THR A 126 -8.16 -9.47 8.23
N HIS A 127 -9.48 -9.66 8.20
CA HIS A 127 -10.26 -10.00 9.41
C HIS A 127 -10.74 -11.47 9.43
N GLY A 128 -10.03 -12.38 8.75
CA GLY A 128 -10.35 -13.80 8.78
C GLY A 128 -11.68 -14.16 8.08
N GLY A 129 -12.08 -13.36 7.09
CA GLY A 129 -13.29 -13.61 6.33
C GLY A 129 -13.16 -14.81 5.39
N ILE A 130 -14.30 -15.16 4.78
CA ILE A 130 -14.46 -16.38 3.98
C ILE A 130 -13.43 -16.52 2.84
N GLN A 131 -12.92 -15.41 2.30
CA GLN A 131 -11.95 -15.45 1.21
C GLN A 131 -10.63 -16.12 1.62
N ILE A 132 -10.13 -15.90 2.84
CA ILE A 132 -8.94 -16.63 3.33
C ILE A 132 -9.30 -18.05 3.72
N VAL A 133 -10.45 -18.26 4.36
CA VAL A 133 -10.88 -19.59 4.82
C VAL A 133 -11.03 -20.54 3.62
N ALA A 134 -11.71 -20.10 2.56
CA ALA A 134 -11.92 -20.90 1.36
C ALA A 134 -10.60 -21.29 0.68
N ARG A 135 -9.60 -20.40 0.67
CA ARG A 135 -8.25 -20.68 0.12
C ARG A 135 -7.43 -21.66 0.96
N ARG A 136 -7.86 -21.96 2.18
CA ARG A 136 -7.25 -22.97 3.06
C ARG A 136 -7.91 -24.34 2.97
N LEU A 137 -8.99 -24.48 2.21
CA LEU A 137 -9.76 -25.72 2.13
C LEU A 137 -9.82 -26.23 0.69
N LYS A 138 -9.52 -27.51 0.52
CA LYS A 138 -9.76 -28.23 -0.73
C LYS A 138 -10.20 -29.66 -0.42
N ASP A 139 -11.38 -30.03 -0.88
CA ASP A 139 -11.95 -31.39 -0.72
C ASP A 139 -11.94 -31.88 0.75
N GLY A 140 -12.27 -30.99 1.70
CA GLY A 140 -12.30 -31.31 3.13
C GLY A 140 -10.93 -31.38 3.82
N SER A 141 -9.84 -31.07 3.11
CA SER A 141 -8.48 -31.05 3.64
C SER A 141 -7.90 -29.63 3.70
N LEU A 142 -6.92 -29.43 4.59
CA LEU A 142 -6.16 -28.18 4.63
C LEU A 142 -5.23 -28.08 3.42
N PHE A 143 -5.46 -27.05 2.61
CA PHE A 143 -4.72 -26.76 1.41
C PHE A 143 -3.80 -25.55 1.64
N HIS A 144 -2.52 -25.71 1.31
CA HIS A 144 -1.49 -24.69 1.51
C HIS A 144 -0.90 -24.16 0.20
N SER A 145 -1.33 -24.69 -0.95
CA SER A 145 -0.87 -24.23 -2.25
C SER A 145 -1.73 -23.08 -2.76
N ILE A 146 -1.23 -22.37 -3.76
CA ILE A 146 -1.78 -21.08 -4.17
C ILE A 146 -2.09 -21.07 -5.66
N ASP A 147 -3.08 -20.26 -6.04
CA ASP A 147 -3.33 -19.94 -7.43
C ASP A 147 -2.27 -18.95 -7.94
N ARG A 148 -1.54 -19.35 -8.99
CA ARG A 148 -0.45 -18.53 -9.56
C ARG A 148 -1.00 -17.30 -10.29
N GLU A 149 -2.20 -17.38 -10.84
CA GLU A 149 -2.81 -16.23 -11.54
C GLU A 149 -3.20 -15.15 -10.53
N GLU A 150 -3.83 -15.54 -9.42
CA GLU A 150 -4.16 -14.63 -8.33
C GLU A 150 -2.91 -13.93 -7.75
N ILE A 151 -1.83 -14.70 -7.52
CA ILE A 151 -0.55 -14.13 -7.09
C ILE A 151 -0.05 -13.06 -8.07
N ASN A 152 -0.14 -13.31 -9.36
CA ASN A 152 0.42 -12.39 -10.35
C ASN A 152 -0.29 -11.04 -10.33
N GLU A 153 -1.61 -11.03 -10.13
CA GLU A 153 -2.37 -9.77 -9.98
C GLU A 153 -1.99 -9.02 -8.69
N VAL A 154 -1.84 -9.74 -7.58
CA VAL A 154 -1.37 -9.13 -6.33
C VAL A 154 0.05 -8.58 -6.48
N ILE A 155 0.95 -9.29 -7.15
CA ILE A 155 2.33 -8.82 -7.42
C ILE A 155 2.33 -7.55 -8.26
N LYS A 156 1.50 -7.47 -9.31
CA LYS A 156 1.38 -6.25 -10.13
C LYS A 156 0.88 -5.07 -9.31
N PHE A 157 -0.11 -5.31 -8.45
CA PHE A 157 -0.66 -4.29 -7.57
C PHE A 157 0.38 -3.78 -6.56
N ILE A 158 1.13 -4.68 -5.94
CA ILE A 158 2.21 -4.33 -5.01
C ILE A 158 3.32 -3.55 -5.72
N ALA A 159 3.74 -4.01 -6.91
CA ALA A 159 4.73 -3.31 -7.72
C ALA A 159 4.31 -1.87 -8.05
N LEU A 160 3.04 -1.68 -8.42
CA LEU A 160 2.48 -0.37 -8.70
C LEU A 160 2.53 0.54 -7.48
N LEU A 161 2.07 0.08 -6.32
CA LEU A 161 2.05 0.89 -5.11
C LEU A 161 3.47 1.21 -4.60
N ALA A 162 4.40 0.27 -4.66
CA ALA A 162 5.80 0.50 -4.31
C ALA A 162 6.42 1.57 -5.22
N PHE A 163 6.20 1.45 -6.55
CA PHE A 163 6.73 2.40 -7.52
C PHE A 163 6.13 3.80 -7.36
N LEU A 164 4.80 3.90 -7.17
CA LEU A 164 4.15 5.18 -6.91
C LEU A 164 4.66 5.80 -5.61
N SER A 165 4.76 5.03 -4.53
CA SER A 165 5.28 5.52 -3.25
C SER A 165 6.70 6.07 -3.39
N PHE A 166 7.57 5.35 -4.11
CA PHE A 166 8.91 5.82 -4.44
C PHE A 166 8.89 7.13 -5.24
N ASN A 167 8.04 7.21 -6.27
CA ASN A 167 7.92 8.41 -7.08
C ASN A 167 7.48 9.63 -6.25
N GLU A 168 6.54 9.45 -5.33
CA GLU A 168 6.10 10.51 -4.42
C GLU A 168 7.22 10.99 -3.50
N ILE A 169 8.00 10.08 -2.90
CA ILE A 169 9.16 10.46 -2.10
C ILE A 169 10.18 11.23 -2.95
N ALA A 170 10.46 10.75 -4.17
CA ALA A 170 11.39 11.40 -5.09
C ALA A 170 10.94 12.81 -5.52
N LEU A 171 9.63 13.07 -5.62
CA LEU A 171 9.09 14.40 -5.92
C LEU A 171 9.23 15.40 -4.76
N ILE A 172 9.32 14.89 -3.52
CA ILE A 172 9.51 15.70 -2.31
C ILE A 172 11.01 15.94 -2.03
N ALA A 173 11.87 15.10 -2.58
CA ALA A 173 13.33 15.17 -2.43
C ALA A 173 13.90 16.52 -2.90
N LYS A 174 14.97 16.96 -2.23
CA LYS A 174 15.79 18.08 -2.72
C LYS A 174 16.55 17.66 -3.98
N THR A 175 16.46 18.48 -5.02
CA THR A 175 17.28 18.35 -6.23
C THR A 175 18.72 18.79 -5.98
#